data_AF-A0A6A1Q4L9-F1
#
_entry.id   AF-A0A6A1Q4L9-F1
#
_cell.length_a   1.000
_cell.length_b   1.000
_cell.length_c   1.000
_cell.angle_alpha   90.00
_cell.angle_beta   90.00
_cell.angle_gamma   90.00
#
_symmetry.space_group_name_H-M   'P 1'
#
loop_
_entity.id
_entity.type
_entity.pdbx_description
1 polymer ?
#
loop_
_entity_poly.entity_id
_entity_poly.type
_entity_poly.pdbx_seq_one_letter_code
_entity_poly.pdbx_strand_id
1 'polypeptide(L)'
;MPDKYSWQPVAVELKSLLGKDVLFLKDCVGPEVEKACADTDAGSVILLENLRFHVEEEGKGKDASGNKVKAEPAKIEAFRASLSKLGDVYVNDAFGTAHRAHSSMVGVNLPEKAGGFLMKKELNYFAKALESPERPFLAI
;
A
#
# COMPACT_ATOMS: atom_id res chain seq x y z
N MET A 1 9.50 11.95 14.67
CA MET A 1 9.35 10.85 13.70
C MET A 1 9.51 9.57 14.47
N PRO A 2 8.79 8.48 14.14
CA PRO A 2 9.03 7.22 14.82
C PRO A 2 10.44 6.73 14.49
N ASP A 3 11.24 6.44 15.52
CA ASP A 3 12.65 6.05 15.39
C ASP A 3 12.82 4.64 14.76
N LYS A 4 11.73 3.87 14.66
CA LYS A 4 11.72 2.49 14.18
C LYS A 4 10.60 2.27 13.17
N TYR A 5 10.93 1.64 12.03
CA TYR A 5 10.01 1.27 10.93
C TYR A 5 9.46 2.42 10.07
N SER A 6 10.04 3.62 10.16
CA SER A 6 9.77 4.68 9.17
C SER A 6 10.25 4.27 7.79
N TRP A 7 9.52 4.68 6.76
CA TRP A 7 9.83 4.46 5.36
C TRP A 7 10.75 5.55 4.78
N GLN A 8 11.14 6.54 5.57
CA GLN A 8 12.07 7.58 5.13
C GLN A 8 13.36 7.04 4.48
N PRO A 9 14.01 5.96 5.01
CA PRO A 9 15.19 5.38 4.34
C PRO A 9 14.87 4.81 2.96
N VAL A 10 13.66 4.30 2.74
CA VAL A 10 13.20 3.77 1.45
C VAL A 10 13.03 4.90 0.43
N ALA A 11 12.56 6.09 0.85
CA ALA A 11 12.48 7.25 -0.04
C ALA A 11 13.86 7.64 -0.60
N VAL A 12 14.90 7.56 0.25
CA VAL A 12 16.29 7.86 -0.15
C VAL A 12 16.79 6.85 -1.19
N GLU A 13 16.55 5.56 -0.95
CA GLU A 13 16.94 4.51 -1.91
C GLU A 13 16.16 4.62 -3.23
N LEU A 14 14.85 4.85 -3.16
CA LEU A 14 14.00 4.99 -4.33
C LEU A 14 14.42 6.18 -5.21
N LYS A 15 14.81 7.31 -4.58
CA LYS A 15 15.40 8.45 -5.29
C LYS A 15 16.67 8.07 -6.05
N SER A 16 17.55 7.28 -5.44
CA SER A 16 18.77 6.78 -6.09
C SER A 16 18.45 5.91 -7.32
N LEU A 17 17.56 4.92 -7.15
CA LEU A 17 17.20 3.98 -8.20
C LEU A 17 16.46 4.63 -9.38
N LEU A 18 15.62 5.63 -9.11
CA LEU A 18 14.86 6.34 -10.15
C LEU A 18 15.66 7.46 -10.83
N GLY A 19 16.70 7.99 -10.17
CA GLY A 19 17.37 9.21 -10.61
C GLY A 19 16.43 10.43 -10.61
N LYS A 20 15.41 10.43 -9.75
CA LYS A 20 14.37 11.48 -9.63
C LYS A 20 14.12 11.80 -8.16
N ASP A 21 13.68 13.02 -7.89
CA ASP A 21 13.24 13.39 -6.55
C ASP A 21 12.02 12.59 -6.11
N VAL A 22 12.04 12.17 -4.84
CA VAL A 22 10.94 11.47 -4.18
C VAL A 22 10.53 12.30 -2.97
N LEU A 23 9.31 12.84 -3.00
CA LEU A 23 8.75 13.57 -1.87
C LEU A 23 8.29 12.56 -0.81
N PHE A 24 8.90 12.60 0.37
CA PHE A 24 8.48 11.77 1.50
C PHE A 24 7.53 12.54 2.42
N LEU A 25 6.34 12.00 2.65
CA LEU A 25 5.37 12.52 3.61
C LEU A 25 5.41 11.71 4.89
N LYS A 26 5.29 12.39 6.04
CA LYS A 26 5.43 11.77 7.38
C LYS A 26 4.17 11.06 7.86
N ASP A 27 3.13 11.05 7.03
CA ASP A 27 1.89 10.32 7.24
C ASP A 27 1.41 9.78 5.88
N CYS A 28 0.37 8.96 5.89
CA CYS A 28 -0.22 8.32 4.71
C CYS A 28 -1.68 8.72 4.45
N VAL A 29 -2.29 9.45 5.39
CA VAL A 29 -3.68 9.92 5.30
C VAL A 29 -3.81 11.31 5.93
N GLY A 30 -4.99 11.90 5.79
CA GLY A 30 -5.35 13.17 6.41
C GLY A 30 -5.14 14.38 5.49
N PRO A 31 -5.59 15.57 5.93
CA PRO A 31 -5.74 16.74 5.07
C PRO A 31 -4.42 17.25 4.48
N GLU A 32 -3.31 17.13 5.21
CA GLU A 32 -2.00 17.55 4.71
C GLU A 32 -1.49 16.64 3.59
N VAL A 33 -1.66 15.32 3.75
CA VAL A 33 -1.31 14.33 2.72
C VAL A 33 -2.22 14.47 1.51
N GLU A 34 -3.53 14.57 1.73
CA GLU A 34 -4.52 14.77 0.67
C GLU A 34 -4.19 16.03 -0.17
N LYS A 35 -3.84 17.14 0.50
CA LYS A 35 -3.44 18.37 -0.19
C LYS A 35 -2.15 18.18 -0.99
N ALA A 36 -1.14 17.54 -0.43
CA ALA A 36 0.13 17.32 -1.11
C ALA A 36 -0.01 16.40 -2.34
N CYS A 37 -0.92 15.42 -2.31
CA CYS A 37 -1.21 14.57 -3.46
C CYS A 37 -2.07 15.27 -4.52
N ALA A 38 -2.95 16.20 -4.11
CA ALA A 38 -3.80 16.95 -5.04
C ALA A 38 -3.04 18.09 -5.77
N ASP A 39 -2.02 18.67 -5.14
CA ASP A 39 -1.25 19.81 -5.63
C ASP A 39 0.20 19.38 -5.90
N THR A 40 0.40 18.55 -6.93
CA THR A 40 1.73 18.03 -7.29
C THR A 40 2.02 18.22 -8.77
N ASP A 41 3.30 18.48 -9.09
CA ASP A 41 3.74 18.66 -10.46
C ASP A 41 3.63 17.34 -11.25
N ALA A 42 3.36 17.47 -12.55
CA ALA A 42 3.29 16.31 -13.45
C ALA A 42 4.59 15.49 -13.42
N GLY A 43 4.46 14.18 -13.17
CA GLY A 43 5.61 13.27 -13.09
C GLY A 43 6.30 13.20 -11.72
N SER A 44 5.72 13.85 -10.69
CA SER A 44 6.17 13.74 -9.31
C SER A 44 6.03 12.32 -8.75
N VAL A 45 6.94 11.97 -7.84
CA VAL A 45 6.91 10.70 -7.10
C VAL A 45 6.80 11.02 -5.61
N ILE A 46 5.75 10.49 -4.97
CA ILE A 46 5.49 10.69 -3.54
C ILE A 46 5.55 9.33 -2.85
N LEU A 47 6.33 9.25 -1.77
CA LEU A 47 6.31 8.11 -0.84
C LEU A 47 5.63 8.53 0.46
N LEU A 48 4.55 7.83 0.79
CA LEU A 48 3.84 7.99 2.05
C LEU A 48 4.52 7.20 3.17
N GLU A 49 4.26 7.59 4.42
CA GLU A 49 4.74 6.85 5.58
C GLU A 49 4.04 5.49 5.73
N ASN A 50 4.62 4.64 6.57
CA ASN A 50 4.15 3.29 6.90
C ASN A 50 2.66 3.22 7.27
N LEU A 51 1.85 2.62 6.40
CA LEU A 51 0.41 2.40 6.58
C LEU A 51 0.06 1.74 7.92
N ARG A 52 0.91 0.84 8.43
CA ARG A 52 0.66 0.10 9.68
C ARG A 52 0.94 0.90 10.96
N PHE A 53 1.33 2.17 10.83
CA PHE A 53 1.23 3.11 11.95
C PHE A 53 -0.23 3.44 12.28
N HIS A 54 -1.15 3.20 11.34
CA HIS A 54 -2.60 3.30 11.56
C HIS A 54 -3.18 1.91 11.79
N VAL A 55 -3.92 1.75 12.90
CA VAL A 55 -4.56 0.46 13.25
C VAL A 55 -5.65 0.10 12.24
N GLU A 56 -6.18 1.10 11.55
CA GLU A 56 -7.18 1.03 10.49
C GLU A 56 -6.70 0.25 9.26
N GLU A 57 -5.37 0.12 9.05
CA GLU A 57 -4.81 -0.67 7.96
C GLU A 57 -5.08 -2.16 8.16
N GLU A 58 -4.69 -2.72 9.31
CA GLU A 58 -4.88 -4.15 9.63
C GLU A 58 -6.22 -4.44 10.32
N GLY A 59 -6.96 -3.39 10.72
CA GLY A 59 -8.21 -3.44 11.48
C GLY A 59 -8.02 -3.82 12.96
N LYS A 60 -6.80 -4.14 13.39
CA LYS A 60 -6.42 -4.52 14.75
C LYS A 60 -4.92 -4.29 14.95
N GLY A 61 -4.50 -4.12 16.19
CA GLY A 61 -3.11 -3.85 16.53
C GLY A 61 -2.83 -4.04 18.00
N LYS A 62 -1.74 -3.44 18.47
CA LYS A 62 -1.41 -3.34 19.89
C LYS A 62 -1.12 -1.88 20.27
N ASP A 63 -1.57 -1.47 21.45
CA ASP A 63 -1.18 -0.19 22.02
C ASP A 63 0.27 -0.24 22.58
N ALA A 64 0.75 0.90 23.08
CA ALA A 64 2.09 1.01 23.67
C ALA A 64 2.30 0.10 24.91
N SER A 65 1.21 -0.29 25.57
CA SER A 65 1.22 -1.21 26.71
C SER A 65 1.10 -2.69 26.28
N GLY A 66 0.99 -2.96 24.97
CA GLY A 66 0.89 -4.30 24.41
C GLY A 66 -0.53 -4.88 24.38
N ASN A 67 -1.55 -4.12 24.78
CA ASN A 67 -2.93 -4.58 24.77
C ASN A 67 -3.48 -4.62 23.35
N LYS A 68 -4.33 -5.60 23.06
CA LYS A 68 -4.98 -5.72 21.75
C LYS A 68 -5.96 -4.56 21.56
N VAL A 69 -5.83 -3.87 20.45
CA VAL A 69 -6.77 -2.84 20.01
C VAL A 69 -7.43 -3.29 18.70
N LYS A 70 -8.67 -2.87 18.49
CA LYS A 70 -9.43 -3.09 17.25
C LYS A 70 -9.86 -1.73 16.72
N ALA A 71 -9.72 -1.54 15.41
CA ALA A 71 -10.15 -0.30 14.79
C ALA A 71 -11.68 -0.21 14.74
N GLU A 72 -12.21 0.99 15.00
CA GLU A 72 -13.63 1.28 14.86
C GLU A 72 -14.03 1.27 13.38
N PRO A 73 -15.18 0.71 13.00
CA PRO A 73 -15.62 0.66 11.59
C PRO A 73 -15.62 2.02 10.90
N ALA A 74 -16.09 3.07 11.58
CA ALA A 74 -16.12 4.43 11.06
C ALA A 74 -14.70 4.99 10.80
N LYS A 75 -13.70 4.60 11.61
CA LYS A 75 -12.31 5.01 11.40
C LYS A 75 -11.66 4.27 10.24
N ILE A 76 -11.96 2.98 10.08
CA ILE A 76 -11.54 2.19 8.90
C ILE A 76 -12.10 2.83 7.62
N GLU A 77 -13.38 3.21 7.63
CA GLU A 77 -14.00 3.90 6.49
C GLU A 77 -13.32 5.24 6.18
N ALA A 78 -13.08 6.07 7.20
CA ALA A 78 -12.38 7.35 7.04
C ALA A 78 -10.96 7.17 6.50
N PHE A 79 -10.21 6.18 7.00
CA PHE A 79 -8.86 5.85 6.54
C PHE A 79 -8.87 5.44 5.06
N ARG A 80 -9.78 4.55 4.67
CA ARG A 80 -9.97 4.12 3.28
C ARG A 80 -10.39 5.25 2.36
N ALA A 81 -11.30 6.11 2.82
CA ALA A 81 -11.73 7.29 2.09
C ALA A 81 -10.56 8.25 1.85
N SER A 82 -9.72 8.46 2.86
CA SER A 82 -8.52 9.30 2.73
C SER A 82 -7.54 8.73 1.70
N LEU A 83 -7.21 7.44 1.78
CA LEU A 83 -6.37 6.76 0.78
C LEU A 83 -6.94 6.87 -0.65
N SER A 84 -8.27 6.80 -0.78
CA SER A 84 -8.95 6.87 -2.09
C SER A 84 -8.93 8.25 -2.72
N LYS A 85 -8.62 9.31 -1.96
CA LYS A 85 -8.46 10.67 -2.51
C LYS A 85 -7.08 10.95 -3.06
N LEU A 86 -6.11 10.05 -2.83
CA LEU A 86 -4.70 10.31 -3.14
C LEU A 86 -4.34 10.07 -4.61
N GLY A 87 -5.31 9.66 -5.44
CA GLY A 87 -5.13 9.49 -6.88
C GLY A 87 -6.44 9.12 -7.57
N ASP A 88 -6.39 9.07 -8.90
CA ASP A 88 -7.57 8.81 -9.74
C ASP A 88 -7.72 7.33 -10.12
N VAL A 89 -6.62 6.58 -10.10
CA VAL A 89 -6.54 5.14 -10.40
C VAL A 89 -5.73 4.43 -9.32
N TYR A 90 -6.06 3.17 -9.06
CA TYR A 90 -5.34 2.35 -8.09
C TYR A 90 -4.56 1.23 -8.76
N VAL A 91 -3.28 1.09 -8.41
CA VAL A 91 -2.43 0.00 -8.87
C VAL A 91 -1.93 -0.77 -7.66
N ASN A 92 -2.21 -2.07 -7.61
CA ASN A 92 -1.68 -2.98 -6.61
C ASN A 92 -0.51 -3.77 -7.19
N ASP A 93 0.71 -3.46 -6.76
CA ASP A 93 1.91 -4.22 -7.11
C ASP A 93 2.48 -5.02 -5.92
N ALA A 94 1.68 -5.25 -4.88
CA ALA A 94 2.07 -5.86 -3.62
C ALA A 94 1.48 -7.27 -3.44
N PHE A 95 1.87 -8.21 -4.31
CA PHE A 95 1.37 -9.61 -4.27
C PHE A 95 1.55 -10.29 -2.90
N GLY A 96 2.70 -10.07 -2.24
CA GLY A 96 2.98 -10.64 -0.93
C GLY A 96 1.98 -10.27 0.16
N THR A 97 1.24 -9.17 0.00
CA THR A 97 0.17 -8.75 0.94
C THR A 97 -1.24 -9.02 0.42
N ALA A 98 -1.42 -9.53 -0.80
CA ALA A 98 -2.72 -9.73 -1.43
C ALA A 98 -3.63 -10.72 -0.69
N HIS A 99 -3.05 -11.63 0.12
CA HIS A 99 -3.80 -12.56 0.98
C HIS A 99 -4.44 -11.90 2.22
N ARG A 100 -4.23 -10.59 2.42
CA ARG A 100 -4.73 -9.84 3.58
C ARG A 100 -5.88 -8.93 3.16
N ALA A 101 -7.02 -9.02 3.85
CA ALA A 101 -8.15 -8.11 3.69
C ALA A 101 -7.94 -6.74 4.39
N HIS A 102 -6.75 -6.17 4.24
CA HIS A 102 -6.35 -4.88 4.84
C HIS A 102 -6.88 -3.69 4.02
N SER A 103 -6.93 -2.51 4.64
CA SER A 103 -7.51 -1.31 4.01
C SER A 103 -6.82 -0.92 2.70
N SER A 104 -5.49 -0.95 2.64
CA SER A 104 -4.75 -0.68 1.41
C SER A 104 -4.99 -1.69 0.28
N MET A 105 -5.42 -2.92 0.60
CA MET A 105 -5.61 -4.00 -0.38
C MET A 105 -7.03 -4.05 -0.95
N VAL A 106 -8.04 -3.84 -0.10
CA VAL A 106 -9.45 -4.01 -0.48
C VAL A 106 -10.31 -2.77 -0.25
N GLY A 107 -9.75 -1.72 0.34
CA GLY A 107 -10.50 -0.54 0.81
C GLY A 107 -10.38 0.69 -0.08
N VAL A 108 -9.45 0.72 -1.03
CA VAL A 108 -9.32 1.86 -1.96
C VAL A 108 -10.47 1.84 -2.96
N ASN A 109 -11.30 2.89 -2.92
CA ASN A 109 -12.52 3.01 -3.70
C ASN A 109 -12.32 3.92 -4.92
N LEU A 110 -11.65 3.39 -5.92
CA LEU A 110 -11.48 4.04 -7.23
C LEU A 110 -12.12 3.20 -8.35
N PRO A 111 -12.64 3.82 -9.42
CA PRO A 111 -13.28 3.10 -10.52
C PRO A 111 -12.35 2.07 -11.16
N GLU A 112 -11.12 2.47 -11.44
CA GLU A 112 -10.11 1.62 -12.06
C GLU A 112 -9.11 1.11 -11.02
N LYS A 113 -8.98 -0.22 -10.98
CA LYS A 113 -8.08 -0.94 -10.09
C LYS A 113 -7.33 -1.99 -10.90
N ALA A 114 -6.02 -1.86 -11.00
CA ALA A 114 -5.18 -2.74 -11.81
C ALA A 114 -4.10 -3.43 -10.96
N GLY A 115 -3.63 -4.59 -11.42
CA GLY A 115 -2.40 -5.19 -10.92
C GLY A 115 -1.20 -4.55 -11.60
N GLY A 116 -0.17 -4.20 -10.84
CA GLY A 116 1.11 -3.76 -11.39
C GLY A 116 1.87 -4.90 -12.09
N PHE A 117 3.09 -4.63 -12.57
CA PHE A 117 3.83 -5.62 -13.35
C PHE A 117 4.34 -6.79 -12.51
N LEU A 118 4.73 -6.56 -11.25
CA LEU A 118 5.07 -7.64 -10.33
C LEU A 118 3.84 -8.51 -10.07
N MET A 119 2.70 -7.89 -9.74
CA MET A 119 1.43 -8.60 -9.53
C MET A 119 1.03 -9.42 -10.77
N LYS A 120 1.10 -8.82 -11.97
CA LYS A 120 0.82 -9.50 -13.24
C LYS A 120 1.73 -10.70 -13.45
N LYS A 121 3.03 -10.56 -13.16
CA LYS A 121 3.99 -11.66 -13.26
C LYS A 121 3.60 -12.80 -12.33
N GLU A 122 3.35 -12.50 -11.05
CA GLU A 122 2.94 -13.51 -10.05
C GLU A 122 1.67 -14.24 -10.48
N LEU A 123 0.62 -13.51 -10.86
CA LEU A 123 -0.64 -14.09 -11.33
C LEU A 123 -0.43 -15.02 -12.54
N ASN A 124 0.40 -14.63 -13.50
CA ASN A 124 0.69 -15.46 -14.67
C ASN A 124 1.44 -16.76 -14.29
N TYR A 125 2.40 -16.69 -13.37
CA TYR A 125 3.12 -17.88 -12.91
C TYR A 125 2.20 -18.83 -12.15
N PHE A 126 1.37 -18.31 -11.24
CA PHE A 126 0.42 -19.14 -10.50
C PHE A 126 -0.70 -19.70 -11.37
N ALA A 127 -1.22 -18.94 -12.35
CA ALA A 127 -2.20 -19.45 -13.30
C ALA A 127 -1.64 -20.64 -14.10
N LYS A 128 -0.39 -20.53 -14.57
CA LYS A 128 0.29 -21.67 -15.22
C LYS A 128 0.40 -22.86 -14.28
N ALA A 129 0.79 -22.67 -13.02
CA ALA A 129 0.98 -23.79 -12.09
C ALA A 129 -0.34 -24.43 -11.60
N LEU A 130 -1.40 -23.64 -11.42
CA LEU A 130 -2.63 -24.07 -10.74
C LEU A 130 -3.79 -24.35 -11.70
N GLU A 131 -3.89 -23.62 -12.81
CA GLU A 131 -5.01 -23.74 -13.75
C GLU A 131 -4.65 -24.64 -14.94
N SER A 132 -3.47 -24.44 -15.53
CA SER A 132 -3.02 -25.19 -16.72
C SER A 132 -1.55 -25.62 -16.66
N PRO A 133 -1.14 -26.46 -15.68
CA PRO A 133 0.25 -26.86 -15.52
C PRO A 133 0.74 -27.73 -16.67
N GLU A 134 1.90 -27.37 -17.22
CA GLU A 134 2.66 -28.28 -18.08
C GLU A 134 3.06 -29.52 -17.27
N ARG A 135 2.86 -30.70 -17.87
CA ARG A 135 3.10 -31.99 -17.20
C ARG A 135 4.39 -32.63 -17.74
N PRO A 136 5.17 -33.31 -16.88
CA PRO A 136 4.91 -33.58 -15.45
C PRO A 136 5.12 -32.34 -14.57
N PHE A 137 4.19 -32.11 -13.64
CA PHE A 137 4.25 -31.02 -12.67
C PHE A 137 4.61 -31.56 -11.29
N LEU A 138 5.63 -30.98 -10.66
CA LEU A 138 6.20 -31.39 -9.37
C LEU A 138 6.15 -30.21 -8.39
N ALA A 139 5.77 -30.47 -7.14
CA ALA A 139 5.90 -29.55 -6.02
C ALA A 139 6.93 -30.09 -5.01
N ILE A 140 7.76 -29.21 -4.44
CA ILE A 140 8.79 -29.50 -3.44
C ILE A 140 8.42 -28.81 -2.13
#